data_AF-A0A2W7AJR9-F1
#
_entry.id   AF-A0A2W7AJR9-F1
#
_cell.length_a   1.000
_cell.length_b   1.000
_cell.length_c   1.000
_cell.angle_alpha   90.00
_cell.angle_beta   90.00
_cell.angle_gamma   90.00
#
_symmetry.space_group_name_H-M   'P 1'
#
loop_
_entity.id
_entity.type
_entity.pdbx_description
1 polymer ?
#
loop_
_entity_poly.entity_id
_entity_poly.type
_entity_poly.pdbx_seq_one_letter_code
_entity_poly.pdbx_strand_id
1 'polypeptide(L)'
;MIEILVKVLGWQMVSQALRNRESAKNYSAQNPMLVLRACKTLSDYWLNGNPREYLESLDTDLRNCLICNLASDISADAIADMGLMEV
;
A
#
# COMPACT_ATOMS: atom_id res chain seq x y z
N MET A 1 10.53 0.16 7.53
CA MET A 1 9.67 -0.46 6.50
C MET A 1 9.00 0.59 5.61
N ILE A 2 8.39 1.64 6.18
CA ILE A 2 7.78 2.74 5.40
C ILE A 2 8.77 3.44 4.46
N GLU A 3 10.01 3.66 4.88
CA GLU A 3 11.07 4.25 4.04
C GLU A 3 11.38 3.40 2.81
N ILE A 4 11.32 2.07 2.95
CA ILE A 4 11.50 1.13 1.83
C ILE A 4 10.33 1.27 0.87
N LEU A 5 9.10 1.35 1.38
CA LEU A 5 7.91 1.56 0.54
C LEU A 5 8.00 2.88 -0.21
N VAL A 6 8.38 3.98 0.45
CA VAL A 6 8.54 5.30 -0.19
C VAL A 6 9.66 5.28 -1.23
N LYS A 7 10.79 4.62 -0.94
CA LYS A 7 11.92 4.50 -1.87
C LYS A 7 11.55 3.69 -3.12
N VAL A 8 10.79 2.61 -2.96
CA VAL A 8 10.47 1.67 -4.05
C VAL A 8 9.23 2.11 -4.84
N LEU A 9 8.19 2.58 -4.16
CA LEU A 9 6.88 2.90 -4.76
C LEU A 9 6.70 4.39 -5.04
N GLY A 10 7.49 5.25 -4.40
CA GLY A 10 7.37 6.70 -4.46
C GLY A 10 6.47 7.27 -3.37
N TRP A 11 6.85 8.45 -2.87
CA TRP A 11 6.17 9.14 -1.77
C TRP A 11 4.67 9.34 -2.04
N GLN A 12 4.30 9.84 -3.22
CA GLN A 12 2.92 10.17 -3.57
C GLN A 12 1.98 8.97 -3.47
N MET A 13 2.41 7.81 -3.97
CA MET A 13 1.61 6.59 -3.96
C MET A 13 1.39 6.07 -2.53
N VAL A 14 2.45 6.10 -1.72
CA VAL A 14 2.40 5.68 -0.32
C VAL A 14 1.55 6.63 0.52
N SER A 15 1.77 7.95 0.40
CA SER A 15 0.99 8.94 1.13
C SER A 15 -0.50 8.88 0.78
N GLN A 16 -0.84 8.69 -0.50
CA GLN A 16 -2.23 8.61 -0.92
C GLN A 16 -2.92 7.36 -0.34
N ALA A 17 -2.24 6.21 -0.34
CA ALA A 17 -2.77 4.99 0.24
C ALA A 17 -3.05 5.15 1.75
N LEU A 18 -2.12 5.77 2.48
CA LEU A 18 -2.25 5.95 3.93
C LEU A 18 -3.34 6.95 4.30
N ARG A 19 -3.50 8.04 3.54
CA ARG A 19 -4.63 8.97 3.69
C ARG A 19 -5.99 8.28 3.46
N ASN A 20 -6.01 7.26 2.60
CA ASN A 20 -7.20 6.47 2.30
C ASN A 20 -7.29 5.16 3.09
N ARG A 21 -6.58 5.03 4.22
CA ARG A 21 -6.48 3.78 4.98
C ARG A 21 -7.83 3.22 5.42
N GLU A 22 -8.77 4.08 5.80
CA GLU A 22 -10.11 3.63 6.21
C GLU A 22 -10.89 3.02 5.03
N SER A 23 -10.90 3.70 3.89
CA SER A 23 -11.50 3.19 2.65
C SER A 23 -10.83 1.88 2.20
N ALA A 24 -9.50 1.80 2.31
CA ALA A 24 -8.74 0.59 1.99
C ALA A 24 -9.12 -0.59 2.91
N LYS A 25 -9.28 -0.36 4.22
CA LYS A 25 -9.77 -1.40 5.14
C LYS A 25 -11.16 -1.90 4.76
N ASN A 26 -12.08 -0.99 4.43
CA ASN A 26 -13.43 -1.33 4.02
C ASN A 26 -13.44 -2.14 2.71
N TYR A 27 -12.66 -1.70 1.71
CA TYR A 27 -12.53 -2.43 0.45
C TYR A 27 -11.95 -3.84 0.66
N SER A 28 -10.92 -3.98 1.50
CA SER A 28 -10.33 -5.29 1.81
C SER A 28 -11.31 -6.23 2.51
N ALA A 29 -12.20 -5.72 3.37
CA ALA A 29 -13.23 -6.51 4.02
C ALA A 29 -14.31 -6.98 3.03
N GLN A 30 -14.64 -6.16 2.03
CA GLN A 30 -15.62 -6.49 0.98
C GLN A 30 -15.05 -7.43 -0.08
N ASN A 31 -13.74 -7.37 -0.36
CA ASN A 31 -13.08 -8.08 -1.46
C ASN A 31 -11.90 -8.97 -1.02
N PRO A 32 -12.03 -9.83 0.00
CA PRO A 32 -10.89 -10.51 0.63
C PRO A 32 -10.14 -11.44 -0.33
N MET A 33 -10.84 -12.17 -1.20
CA MET A 33 -10.21 -13.09 -2.16
C MET A 33 -9.45 -12.36 -3.28
N LEU A 34 -9.94 -11.20 -3.70
CA LEU A 34 -9.27 -10.36 -4.69
C LEU A 34 -7.97 -9.81 -4.13
N VAL A 35 -8.03 -9.22 -2.93
CA VAL A 35 -6.85 -8.68 -2.23
C VAL A 35 -5.82 -9.79 -1.98
N LEU A 36 -6.25 -10.97 -1.52
CA LEU A 36 -5.36 -12.10 -1.29
C LEU A 36 -4.62 -12.54 -2.56
N ARG A 37 -5.31 -12.61 -3.70
CA ARG A 37 -4.67 -12.95 -5.00
C ARG A 37 -3.67 -11.87 -5.41
N ALA A 38 -4.07 -10.61 -5.30
CA ALA A 38 -3.23 -9.48 -5.65
C ALA A 38 -1.98 -9.37 -4.75
N CYS A 39 -2.07 -9.74 -3.47
CA CYS A 39 -0.91 -9.85 -2.58
C CYS A 39 0.11 -10.88 -3.08
N LYS A 40 -0.35 -12.02 -3.60
CA LYS A 40 0.55 -13.05 -4.16
C LYS A 40 1.27 -12.52 -5.39
N THR A 41 0.53 -11.94 -6.33
CA THR A 41 1.12 -11.33 -7.53
C THR A 41 2.07 -10.19 -7.18
N LEU A 42 1.71 -9.33 -6.21
CA LEU A 42 2.61 -8.27 -5.75
C LEU A 42 3.92 -8.84 -5.19
N SER A 43 3.86 -9.96 -4.47
CA SER A 43 5.07 -10.64 -3.96
C SER A 43 5.98 -11.09 -5.10
N ASP A 44 5.42 -11.66 -6.17
CA ASP A 44 6.18 -12.07 -7.36
C ASP A 44 6.84 -10.86 -8.04
N TYR A 45 6.12 -9.75 -8.20
CA TYR A 45 6.69 -8.52 -8.76
C TYR A 45 7.75 -7.89 -7.86
N TRP A 46 7.61 -8.03 -6.53
CA TRP A 46 8.61 -7.56 -5.58
C TRP A 46 9.93 -8.31 -5.72
N LEU A 47 9.86 -9.64 -5.88
CA LEU A 47 11.04 -10.49 -6.10
C LEU A 47 11.71 -10.22 -7.44
N ASN A 48 10.93 -9.85 -8.46
CA ASN A 48 11.44 -9.48 -9.78
C ASN A 48 11.89 -8.01 -9.89
N GLY A 49 11.80 -7.23 -8.81
CA GLY A 49 12.29 -5.85 -8.75
C GLY A 49 11.37 -4.78 -9.35
N ASN A 50 10.15 -5.14 -9.77
CA ASN A 50 9.20 -4.22 -10.42
C ASN A 50 7.84 -4.08 -9.67
N PRO A 51 7.79 -4.03 -8.32
CA PRO A 51 6.51 -3.96 -7.59
C PRO A 51 5.70 -2.71 -7.92
N ARG A 52 6.38 -1.61 -8.26
CA ARG A 52 5.74 -0.35 -8.62
C ARG A 52 4.93 -0.44 -9.91
N GLU A 53 5.48 -1.09 -10.94
CA GLU A 53 4.80 -1.27 -12.24
C GLU A 53 3.48 -2.03 -12.06
N TYR A 54 3.51 -3.11 -11.28
CA TYR A 54 2.29 -3.85 -10.96
C TYR A 54 1.27 -2.97 -10.24
N LEU A 55 1.68 -2.25 -9.19
CA LEU A 55 0.76 -1.38 -8.46
C LEU A 55 0.19 -0.25 -9.32
N GLU A 56 0.96 0.31 -10.25
CA GLU A 56 0.49 1.33 -11.21
C GLU A 56 -0.56 0.77 -12.19
N SER A 57 -0.55 -0.54 -12.47
CA SER A 57 -1.54 -1.21 -13.32
C SER A 57 -2.89 -1.47 -12.64
N LEU A 58 -2.96 -1.37 -11.31
CA LEU A 58 -4.16 -1.69 -10.54
C LEU A 58 -5.11 -0.50 -10.41
N ASP A 59 -6.38 -0.80 -10.14
CA ASP A 59 -7.32 0.21 -9.66
C ASP A 59 -6.85 0.82 -8.32
N THR A 60 -7.28 2.06 -8.08
CA THR A 60 -6.77 2.85 -6.95
C THR A 60 -7.12 2.21 -5.60
N ASP A 61 -8.29 1.58 -5.48
CA ASP A 61 -8.74 1.01 -4.21
C ASP A 61 -7.94 -0.25 -3.87
N LEU A 62 -7.76 -1.16 -4.84
CA LEU A 62 -6.94 -2.35 -4.68
C LEU A 62 -5.47 -1.98 -4.42
N ARG A 63 -4.92 -1.00 -5.15
CA ARG A 63 -3.56 -0.49 -4.90
C ARG A 63 -3.41 0.03 -3.48
N ASN A 64 -4.34 0.87 -3.02
CA ASN A 64 -4.29 1.43 -1.67
C ASN A 64 -4.39 0.34 -0.60
N CYS A 65 -5.21 -0.70 -0.82
CA CYS A 65 -5.27 -1.87 0.07
C CYS A 65 -3.93 -2.57 0.21
N LEU A 66 -3.27 -2.88 -0.92
CA LEU A 66 -2.01 -3.59 -0.91
C LEU A 66 -0.91 -2.79 -0.20
N ILE A 67 -0.84 -1.49 -0.46
CA ILE A 67 0.12 -0.61 0.22
C ILE A 67 -0.19 -0.50 1.71
N CYS A 68 -1.45 -0.39 2.10
CA CYS A 68 -1.84 -0.36 3.51
C CYS A 68 -1.53 -1.67 4.23
N ASN A 69 -1.66 -2.81 3.56
CA ASN A 69 -1.28 -4.13 4.10
C ASN A 69 0.24 -4.24 4.28
N LEU A 70 1.04 -3.69 3.36
CA LEU A 70 2.50 -3.63 3.54
C LEU A 70 2.92 -2.68 4.66
N ALA A 71 2.10 -1.68 4.95
CA ALA A 71 2.34 -0.70 6.02
C ALA A 71 1.62 -1.04 7.33
N SER A 72 0.92 -2.18 7.45
CA SER A 72 0.01 -2.45 8.57
C SER A 72 0.71 -2.58 9.92
N ASP A 73 1.99 -2.95 9.90
CA ASP A 73 2.82 -3.16 11.09
C ASP A 73 3.56 -1.89 11.55
N ILE A 74 3.23 -0.73 10.98
CA ILE A 74 3.92 0.54 11.24
C ILE A 74 3.07 1.41 12.17
N SER A 75 3.70 1.97 13.21
CA SER A 75 3.00 2.85 14.17
C SER A 75 2.47 4.11 13.50
N ALA A 76 1.34 4.60 13.98
CA ALA A 76 0.74 5.85 13.48
C ALA A 76 1.69 7.04 13.65
N ASP A 77 2.44 7.08 14.75
CA ASP A 77 3.44 8.10 15.04
C ASP A 77 4.55 8.14 13.97
N ALA A 78 5.08 6.98 13.58
CA ALA A 78 6.10 6.92 12.53
C ALA A 78 5.58 7.34 11.15
N ILE A 79 4.28 7.19 10.89
CA ILE A 79 3.63 7.67 9.67
C ILE A 79 3.47 9.20 9.71
N ALA A 80 3.09 9.75 10.87
CA ALA A 80 2.92 11.18 11.10
C ALA A 80 4.26 11.93 11.05
N ASP A 81 5.31 11.40 11.68
CA ASP A 81 6.67 11.98 11.69
C ASP A 81 7.26 12.14 10.29
N MET A 82 6.81 11.32 9.33
CA MET A 82 7.23 11.38 7.92
C MET A 82 6.34 12.26 7.04
N GLY A 83 5.33 12.93 7.60
CA GLY A 83 4.40 13.79 6.87
C GLY A 83 3.52 13.04 5.86
N LEU A 84 3.29 11.75 6.08
CA LEU A 84 2.54 10.89 5.15
C LEU A 84 1.02 10.98 5.35
N MET A 85 0.57 11.50 6.49
CA MET A 85 -0.82 11.83 6.81
C MET A 85 -0.87 13.22 7.47
N GLU A 86 -1.89 14.02 7.15
CA GLU A 86 -2.21 15.20 7.96
C GLU A 86 -2.85 14.73 9.28
N VAL A 87 -2.42 15.33 10.39
CA VAL A 87 -2.96 15.08 11.74
C VAL A 87 -4.28 15.83 11.90
#